data_AF-A0A4U2YVJ2-F1
#
_entry.id   AF-A0A4U2YVJ2-F1
#
_cell.length_a   1.000
_cell.length_b   1.000
_cell.length_c   1.000
_cell.angle_alpha   90.00
_cell.angle_beta   90.00
_cell.angle_gamma   90.00
#
_symmetry.space_group_name_H-M   'P 1'
#
loop_
_entity.id
_entity.type
_entity.pdbx_description
1 polymer ?
#
loop_
_entity_poly.entity_id
_entity_poly.type
_entity_poly.pdbx_seq_one_letter_code
_entity_poly.pdbx_strand_id
1 'polypeptide(L)'
;MKSPTLVVPDPGQAVVIRFDGRDVVLWWGKGEGDREVLAAHDGRLMTWESVEAAVAHAEEAGWEIDWDAGITSDQSTLMDFSGAQRRLESERAPVAPESAMFLWNFATDVSHTLDIPFHDKGRLADECYEKLTKATIPSVYGLDTYKLQWTPAEFKAVRRIMADAVHVVRVGLGVS
;
A
#
# COMPACT_ATOMS: atom_id res chain seq x y z
N MET A 1 23.89 -17.48 10.80
CA MET A 1 22.79 -16.51 10.96
C MET A 1 23.02 -15.40 9.96
N LYS A 2 22.07 -15.14 9.06
CA LYS A 2 22.08 -13.86 8.32
C LYS A 2 21.83 -12.76 9.37
N SER A 3 22.62 -11.70 9.33
CA SER A 3 22.39 -10.52 10.17
C SER A 3 20.99 -9.96 9.91
N PRO A 4 20.37 -9.30 10.90
CA PRO A 4 19.12 -8.56 10.68
C PRO A 4 19.28 -7.64 9.48
N THR A 5 18.41 -7.78 8.49
CA THR A 5 18.45 -6.95 7.29
C THR A 5 17.50 -5.78 7.52
N LEU A 6 18.08 -4.61 7.80
CA LEU A 6 17.37 -3.35 7.86
C LEU A 6 17.19 -2.83 6.42
N VAL A 7 15.97 -2.47 6.09
CA VAL A 7 15.62 -1.72 4.87
C VAL A 7 15.15 -0.34 5.33
N VAL A 8 15.72 0.71 4.74
CA VAL A 8 15.36 2.11 5.03
C VAL A 8 15.12 2.83 3.71
N PRO A 9 13.93 3.41 3.51
CA PRO A 9 13.68 4.35 2.42
C PRO A 9 14.55 5.61 2.55
N ASP A 10 15.04 6.13 1.41
CA ASP A 10 15.95 7.27 1.32
C ASP A 10 15.68 8.12 0.04
N PRO A 11 15.03 9.30 0.15
CA PRO A 11 14.37 9.82 1.34
C PRO A 11 13.07 9.07 1.65
N GLY A 12 12.60 9.18 2.90
CA GLY A 12 11.36 8.56 3.35
C GLY A 12 10.46 9.49 4.15
N GLN A 13 9.25 9.01 4.45
CA GLN A 13 8.19 9.79 5.04
C GLN A 13 7.25 8.92 5.88
N ALA A 14 6.63 9.49 6.92
CA ALA A 14 5.64 8.79 7.73
C ALA A 14 4.27 8.70 7.01
N VAL A 15 3.71 7.51 6.89
CA VAL A 15 2.37 7.28 6.30
C VAL A 15 1.47 6.55 7.28
N VAL A 16 0.16 6.78 7.15
CA VAL A 16 -0.85 6.07 7.95
C VAL A 16 -1.67 5.19 7.02
N ILE A 17 -1.79 3.90 7.34
CA ILE A 17 -2.74 3.02 6.67
C ILE A 17 -3.91 2.71 7.61
N ARG A 18 -5.11 2.59 7.06
CA ARG A 18 -6.24 1.95 7.75
C ARG A 18 -6.42 0.55 7.21
N PHE A 19 -6.12 -0.45 8.05
CA PHE A 19 -6.10 -1.85 7.68
C PHE A 19 -6.58 -2.74 8.83
N ASP A 20 -7.44 -3.72 8.54
CA ASP A 20 -8.05 -4.61 9.54
C ASP A 20 -8.72 -3.83 10.70
N GLY A 21 -9.34 -2.70 10.36
CA GLY A 21 -10.06 -1.83 11.30
C GLY A 21 -9.17 -1.01 12.24
N ARG A 22 -7.87 -0.89 11.95
CA ARG A 22 -6.90 -0.15 12.77
C ARG A 22 -6.08 0.79 11.91
N ASP A 23 -5.63 1.89 12.52
CA ASP A 23 -4.68 2.80 11.91
C ASP A 23 -3.26 2.36 12.31
N VAL A 24 -2.36 2.25 11.34
CA VAL A 24 -0.96 1.82 11.54
C VAL A 24 -0.04 2.85 10.90
N VAL A 25 0.93 3.35 11.68
CA VAL A 25 1.95 4.28 11.19
C VAL A 25 3.16 3.51 10.71
N LEU A 26 3.63 3.86 9.51
CA LEU A 26 4.74 3.25 8.81
C LEU A 26 5.67 4.33 8.25
N TRP A 27 6.85 3.92 7.78
CA TRP A 27 7.78 4.79 7.07
C TRP A 27 7.94 4.26 5.65
N TRP A 28 7.63 5.10 4.66
CA TRP A 28 7.54 4.75 3.23
C TRP A 28 8.29 5.78 2.40
N GLY A 29 8.87 5.36 1.30
CA GLY A 29 9.50 6.27 0.35
C GLY A 29 10.46 5.55 -0.58
N LYS A 30 11.43 6.30 -1.09
CA LYS A 30 12.25 5.87 -2.20
C LYS A 30 13.24 4.77 -1.78
N GLY A 31 13.31 3.71 -2.55
CA GLY A 31 14.33 2.66 -2.48
C GLY A 31 15.22 2.64 -3.73
N GLU A 32 16.04 1.60 -3.84
CA GLU A 32 16.91 1.41 -5.01
C GLU A 32 16.10 1.28 -6.32
N GLY A 33 16.59 1.93 -7.38
CA GLY A 33 16.04 1.79 -8.74
C GLY A 33 14.65 2.39 -8.95
N ASP A 34 14.36 3.52 -8.29
CA ASP A 34 13.08 4.25 -8.34
C ASP A 34 11.87 3.43 -7.86
N ARG A 35 12.11 2.40 -7.05
CA ARG A 35 11.04 1.63 -6.41
C ARG A 35 10.69 2.24 -5.08
N GLU A 36 9.40 2.31 -4.76
CA GLU A 36 8.95 2.65 -3.42
C GLU A 36 9.13 1.43 -2.50
N VAL A 37 9.61 1.67 -1.29
CA VAL A 37 9.85 0.66 -0.25
C VAL A 37 9.37 1.18 1.11
N LEU A 38 9.24 0.27 2.06
CA LEU A 38 8.94 0.59 3.45
C LEU A 38 10.14 0.32 4.35
N ALA A 39 10.22 1.04 5.46
CA ALA A 39 11.15 0.68 6.51
C ALA A 39 10.79 -0.70 7.07
N ALA A 40 11.78 -1.59 7.11
CA ALA A 40 11.59 -2.96 7.55
C ALA A 40 12.82 -3.47 8.30
N HIS A 41 12.58 -4.33 9.28
CA HIS A 41 13.62 -4.97 10.06
C HIS A 41 13.24 -6.43 10.32
N ASP A 42 14.18 -7.34 10.11
CA ASP A 42 13.97 -8.79 10.32
C ASP A 42 12.76 -9.37 9.55
N GLY A 43 12.57 -8.90 8.30
CA GLY A 43 11.50 -9.39 7.42
C GLY A 43 10.10 -8.92 7.82
N ARG A 44 10.01 -7.85 8.63
CA ARG A 44 8.74 -7.21 9.01
C ARG A 44 8.82 -5.71 8.81
N LEU A 45 7.68 -5.12 8.50
CA LEU A 45 7.54 -3.67 8.46
C LEU A 45 7.75 -3.09 9.86
N MET A 46 8.49 -1.99 9.93
CA MET A 46 8.59 -1.20 11.15
C MET A 46 7.31 -0.37 11.32
N THR A 47 6.79 -0.31 12.54
CA THR A 47 5.57 0.43 12.87
C THR A 47 5.78 1.33 14.07
N TRP A 48 5.08 2.46 14.12
CA TRP A 48 5.15 3.41 15.21
C TRP A 48 3.77 3.68 15.82
N GLU A 49 3.75 4.19 17.05
CA GLU A 49 2.51 4.56 17.75
C GLU A 49 1.87 5.84 17.21
N SER A 50 2.66 6.71 16.60
CA SER A 50 2.21 7.96 15.99
C SER A 50 3.16 8.41 14.89
N VAL A 51 2.72 9.37 14.07
CA VAL A 51 3.54 10.01 13.03
C VAL A 51 4.72 10.74 13.65
N GLU A 52 4.50 11.45 14.76
CA GLU A 52 5.55 12.15 15.50
C GLU A 52 6.61 11.18 16.03
N ALA A 53 6.21 10.00 16.51
CA ALA A 53 7.16 8.97 16.94
C ALA A 53 7.98 8.40 15.77
N ALA A 54 7.37 8.25 14.59
CA ALA A 54 8.08 7.83 13.38
C ALA A 54 9.11 8.88 12.91
N VAL A 55 8.71 10.16 12.89
CA VAL A 55 9.59 11.27 12.52
C VAL A 55 10.73 11.43 13.53
N ALA A 56 10.44 11.43 14.83
CA ALA A 56 11.47 11.52 15.87
C ALA A 56 12.48 10.36 15.77
N HIS A 57 12.01 9.14 15.48
CA HIS A 57 12.89 8.00 15.23
C HIS A 57 13.79 8.22 14.00
N ALA A 58 13.23 8.69 12.88
CA ALA A 58 13.98 8.98 11.67
C ALA A 58 15.07 10.05 11.91
N GLU A 59 14.75 11.11 12.66
CA GLU A 59 15.70 12.16 13.06
C GLU A 59 16.83 11.60 13.93
N GLU A 60 16.50 10.82 14.97
CA GLU A 60 17.47 10.18 15.86
C GLU A 60 18.37 9.18 15.12
N ALA A 61 17.81 8.45 14.15
CA ALA A 61 18.53 7.47 13.34
C ALA A 61 19.29 8.09 12.15
N GLY A 62 19.10 9.40 11.89
CA GLY A 62 19.73 10.11 10.77
C GLY A 62 19.22 9.71 9.39
N TRP A 63 17.96 9.30 9.28
CA TRP A 63 17.32 8.98 8.00
C TRP A 63 16.94 10.27 7.25
N GLU A 64 17.07 10.29 5.92
CA GLU A 64 16.64 11.44 5.13
C GLU A 64 15.10 11.50 5.09
N ILE A 65 14.56 12.68 5.40
CA ILE A 65 13.12 12.92 5.49
C ILE A 65 12.66 13.70 4.25
N ASP A 66 11.67 13.15 3.54
CA ASP A 66 10.99 13.83 2.45
C ASP A 66 9.93 14.80 3.00
N TRP A 67 10.33 16.06 3.18
CA TRP A 67 9.43 17.14 3.59
C TRP A 67 8.55 17.66 2.45
N ASP A 68 8.96 17.44 1.20
CA ASP A 68 8.27 17.96 0.00
C ASP A 68 7.08 17.08 -0.40
N ALA A 69 7.01 15.85 0.12
CA ALA A 69 5.83 14.98 0.00
C ALA A 69 4.58 15.49 0.75
N GLY A 70 4.67 16.63 1.45
CA GLY A 70 3.54 17.27 2.12
C GLY A 70 3.36 16.86 3.58
N ILE A 71 4.36 16.22 4.20
CA ILE A 71 4.35 15.96 5.64
C ILE A 71 4.74 17.24 6.38
N THR A 72 3.72 17.91 6.88
CA THR A 72 3.86 18.71 8.10
C THR A 72 3.38 17.84 9.27
N SER A 73 3.80 18.12 10.52
CA SER A 73 3.42 17.27 11.67
C SER A 73 1.91 17.11 11.86
N ASP A 74 1.09 17.93 11.20
CA ASP A 74 -0.37 17.89 11.15
C ASP A 74 -0.96 17.23 9.89
N GLN A 75 -0.14 16.83 8.91
CA GLN A 75 -0.59 16.23 7.65
C GLN A 75 0.06 14.87 7.43
N SER A 76 -0.73 13.81 7.59
CA SER A 76 -0.38 12.46 7.14
C SER A 76 -1.29 12.03 5.99
N THR A 77 -0.72 11.35 5.01
CA THR A 77 -1.51 10.73 3.94
C THR A 77 -2.11 9.43 4.47
N LEU A 78 -3.39 9.47 4.86
CA LEU A 78 -4.13 8.27 5.22
C LEU A 78 -4.49 7.47 3.97
N MET A 79 -3.94 6.26 3.86
CA MET A 79 -4.35 5.26 2.88
C MET A 79 -5.39 4.31 3.49
N ASP A 80 -6.67 4.47 3.11
CA ASP A 80 -7.77 3.67 3.68
C ASP A 80 -8.09 2.42 2.82
N PHE A 81 -7.77 1.24 3.35
CA PHE A 81 -8.02 -0.05 2.71
C PHE A 81 -9.36 -0.69 3.10
N SER A 82 -10.17 -0.04 3.94
CA SER A 82 -11.41 -0.62 4.48
C SER A 82 -12.43 -0.94 3.40
N GLY A 83 -12.50 -0.14 2.32
CA GLY A 83 -13.40 -0.39 1.20
C GLY A 83 -13.06 -1.70 0.47
N ALA A 84 -11.76 -1.94 0.29
CA ALA A 84 -11.25 -3.17 -0.29
C ALA A 84 -11.53 -4.39 0.60
N GLN A 85 -11.30 -4.28 1.91
CA GLN A 85 -11.52 -5.38 2.85
C GLN A 85 -13.01 -5.73 2.99
N ARG A 86 -13.90 -4.74 3.11
CA ARG A 86 -15.36 -4.95 3.13
C ARG A 86 -15.86 -5.71 1.90
N ARG A 87 -15.25 -5.48 0.73
CA ARG A 87 -15.59 -6.21 -0.49
C ARG A 87 -15.31 -7.70 -0.37
N LEU A 88 -14.19 -8.06 0.26
CA LEU A 88 -13.78 -9.46 0.44
C LEU A 88 -14.66 -10.18 1.48
N GLU A 89 -15.13 -9.46 2.49
CA GLU A 89 -16.01 -9.96 3.55
C GLU A 89 -17.46 -10.15 3.07
N SER A 90 -17.93 -9.34 2.11
CA SER A 90 -19.32 -9.35 1.66
C SER A 90 -19.46 -9.27 0.16
N GLU A 91 -20.07 -10.30 -0.45
CA GLU A 91 -20.35 -10.33 -1.89
C GLU A 91 -21.25 -9.17 -2.37
N ARG A 92 -22.03 -8.56 -1.47
CA ARG A 92 -22.95 -7.44 -1.75
C ARG A 92 -22.28 -6.08 -1.74
N ALA A 93 -21.12 -5.93 -1.11
CA ALA A 93 -20.39 -4.66 -1.12
C ALA A 93 -19.82 -4.39 -2.53
N PRO A 94 -19.87 -3.15 -3.03
CA PRO A 94 -19.21 -2.80 -4.29
C PRO A 94 -17.68 -2.76 -4.10
N VAL A 95 -16.93 -2.88 -5.20
CA VAL A 95 -15.49 -2.60 -5.19
C VAL A 95 -15.31 -1.10 -5.07
N ALA A 96 -14.69 -0.62 -3.99
CA ALA A 96 -14.27 0.76 -3.84
C ALA A 96 -12.97 0.97 -4.64
N PRO A 97 -12.97 1.69 -5.77
CA PRO A 97 -11.84 1.65 -6.71
C PRO A 97 -10.54 2.20 -6.12
N GLU A 98 -10.62 3.33 -5.43
CA GLU A 98 -9.47 3.96 -4.77
C GLU A 98 -8.87 3.04 -3.71
N SER A 99 -9.70 2.56 -2.77
CA SER A 99 -9.29 1.64 -1.72
C SER A 99 -8.65 0.35 -2.28
N ALA A 100 -9.20 -0.19 -3.37
CA ALA A 100 -8.65 -1.38 -4.02
C ALA A 100 -7.32 -1.09 -4.73
N MET A 101 -7.21 0.04 -5.43
CA MET A 101 -5.98 0.47 -6.10
C MET A 101 -4.86 0.75 -5.10
N PHE A 102 -5.16 1.49 -4.03
CA PHE A 102 -4.17 1.80 -3.00
C PHE A 102 -3.72 0.56 -2.25
N LEU A 103 -4.63 -0.36 -1.91
CA LEU A 103 -4.24 -1.64 -1.29
C LEU A 103 -3.32 -2.46 -2.21
N TRP A 104 -3.61 -2.50 -3.51
CA TRP A 104 -2.78 -3.21 -4.49
C TRP A 104 -1.38 -2.58 -4.58
N ASN A 105 -1.29 -1.26 -4.72
CA ASN A 105 -0.01 -0.54 -4.78
C ASN A 105 0.79 -0.76 -3.50
N PHE A 106 0.16 -0.56 -2.36
CA PHE A 106 0.79 -0.77 -1.07
C PHE A 106 1.29 -2.21 -0.89
N ALA A 107 0.51 -3.22 -1.29
CA ALA A 107 0.95 -4.61 -1.27
C ALA A 107 2.12 -4.89 -2.22
N THR A 108 2.21 -4.18 -3.35
CA THR A 108 3.36 -4.23 -4.25
C THR A 108 4.61 -3.73 -3.55
N ASP A 109 4.53 -2.60 -2.85
CA ASP A 109 5.65 -2.02 -2.12
C ASP A 109 6.09 -2.93 -0.97
N VAL A 110 5.15 -3.51 -0.22
CA VAL A 110 5.43 -4.50 0.84
C VAL A 110 6.09 -5.76 0.26
N SER A 111 5.57 -6.28 -0.85
CA SER A 111 6.11 -7.44 -1.55
C SER A 111 7.56 -7.21 -1.97
N HIS A 112 7.85 -6.04 -2.56
CA HIS A 112 9.22 -5.67 -2.94
C HIS A 112 10.14 -5.45 -1.74
N THR A 113 9.65 -4.77 -0.70
CA THR A 113 10.43 -4.47 0.51
C THR A 113 10.88 -5.76 1.21
N LEU A 114 10.00 -6.75 1.28
CA LEU A 114 10.21 -7.96 2.09
C LEU A 114 10.54 -9.21 1.26
N ASP A 115 10.67 -9.07 -0.06
CA ASP A 115 10.86 -10.18 -1.01
C ASP A 115 9.78 -11.28 -0.85
N ILE A 116 8.52 -10.85 -0.65
CA ILE A 116 7.36 -11.74 -0.49
C ILE A 116 6.70 -11.93 -1.86
N PRO A 117 6.38 -13.16 -2.30
CA PRO A 117 5.66 -13.38 -3.54
C PRO A 117 4.29 -12.69 -3.57
N PHE A 118 4.06 -11.84 -4.56
CA PHE A 118 2.77 -11.24 -4.87
C PHE A 118 2.40 -11.51 -6.33
N HIS A 119 1.37 -12.33 -6.57
CA HIS A 119 1.00 -12.81 -7.90
C HIS A 119 0.04 -11.84 -8.63
N ASP A 120 0.46 -10.58 -8.70
CA ASP A 120 -0.37 -9.47 -9.18
C ASP A 120 -0.18 -9.15 -10.67
N LYS A 121 0.72 -9.87 -11.36
CA LYS A 121 1.06 -9.61 -12.76
C LYS A 121 0.23 -10.43 -13.76
N GLY A 122 0.21 -9.94 -15.00
CA GLY A 122 -0.30 -10.62 -16.18
C GLY A 122 -1.46 -9.86 -16.82
N ARG A 123 -1.70 -10.11 -18.11
CA ARG A 123 -2.60 -9.28 -18.94
C ARG A 123 -3.95 -8.93 -18.29
N LEU A 124 -4.65 -9.91 -17.72
CA LEU A 124 -5.95 -9.67 -17.08
C LEU A 124 -5.82 -8.83 -15.80
N ALA A 125 -4.75 -9.01 -15.04
CA ALA A 125 -4.46 -8.19 -13.86
C ALA A 125 -4.15 -6.75 -14.27
N ASP A 126 -3.34 -6.55 -15.32
CA ASP A 126 -3.00 -5.23 -15.86
C ASP A 126 -4.26 -4.49 -16.34
N GLU A 127 -5.15 -5.18 -17.07
CA GLU A 127 -6.45 -4.64 -17.49
C GLU A 127 -7.33 -4.25 -16.29
N CYS A 128 -7.34 -5.07 -15.23
CA CYS A 128 -8.11 -4.77 -14.02
C CYS A 128 -7.53 -3.57 -13.26
N TYR A 129 -6.20 -3.50 -13.14
CA TYR A 129 -5.51 -2.40 -12.50
C TYR A 129 -5.78 -1.08 -13.24
N GLU A 130 -5.69 -1.08 -14.57
CA GLU A 130 -6.00 0.10 -15.39
C GLU A 130 -7.45 0.58 -15.18
N LYS A 131 -8.42 -0.34 -15.06
CA LYS A 131 -9.83 0.03 -14.75
C LYS A 131 -9.97 0.67 -13.37
N LEU A 132 -9.26 0.16 -12.37
CA LEU A 132 -9.22 0.77 -11.04
C LEU A 132 -8.61 2.18 -11.12
N THR A 133 -7.48 2.33 -11.83
CA THR A 133 -6.84 3.64 -12.02
C THR A 133 -7.76 4.64 -12.74
N LYS A 134 -8.42 4.25 -13.83
CA LYS A 134 -9.41 5.09 -14.51
C LYS A 134 -10.56 5.50 -13.60
N ALA A 135 -11.02 4.60 -12.74
CA ALA A 135 -12.10 4.88 -11.79
C ALA A 135 -11.66 5.80 -10.64
N THR A 136 -10.40 5.74 -10.22
CA THR A 136 -9.86 6.56 -9.12
C THR A 136 -9.41 7.95 -9.58
N ILE A 137 -8.72 8.02 -10.72
CA ILE A 137 -8.14 9.25 -11.28
C ILE A 137 -8.47 9.41 -12.77
N PRO A 138 -9.76 9.60 -13.11
CA PRO A 138 -10.21 9.65 -14.51
C PRO A 138 -9.54 10.76 -15.33
N SER A 139 -9.16 11.87 -14.69
CA SER A 139 -8.52 13.03 -15.33
C SER A 139 -7.16 12.69 -15.98
N VAL A 140 -6.40 11.72 -15.44
CA VAL A 140 -5.14 11.25 -16.05
C VAL A 140 -5.37 10.61 -17.42
N TYR A 141 -6.60 10.14 -17.67
CA TYR A 141 -7.03 9.57 -18.95
C TYR A 141 -7.83 10.55 -19.81
N GLY A 142 -7.90 11.83 -19.43
CA GLY A 142 -8.73 12.82 -20.12
C GLY A 142 -10.24 12.54 -20.00
N LEU A 143 -10.66 11.86 -18.93
CA LEU A 143 -12.06 11.56 -18.63
C LEU A 143 -12.55 12.42 -17.46
N ASP A 144 -13.79 12.87 -17.52
CA ASP A 144 -14.44 13.54 -16.37
C ASP A 144 -14.88 12.51 -15.32
N THR A 145 -15.39 11.37 -15.78
CA THR A 145 -15.83 10.26 -14.92
C THR A 145 -15.56 8.93 -15.61
N TYR A 146 -15.44 7.86 -14.82
CA TYR A 146 -15.35 6.50 -15.34
C TYR A 146 -16.24 5.57 -14.52
N LYS A 147 -17.18 4.90 -15.20
CA LYS A 147 -18.07 3.93 -14.54
C LYS A 147 -17.44 2.55 -14.58
N LEU A 148 -17.04 2.06 -13.41
CA LEU A 148 -16.42 0.76 -13.28
C LEU A 148 -17.39 -0.37 -13.66
N GLN A 149 -17.01 -1.19 -14.63
CA GLN A 149 -17.75 -2.36 -15.07
C GLN A 149 -16.83 -3.57 -15.20
N TRP A 150 -17.25 -4.67 -14.58
CA TRP A 150 -16.49 -5.90 -14.54
C TRP A 150 -17.17 -7.00 -15.34
N THR A 151 -16.39 -7.71 -16.16
CA THR A 151 -16.77 -9.06 -16.58
C THR A 151 -16.64 -10.03 -15.40
N PRO A 152 -17.29 -11.20 -15.42
CA PRO A 152 -17.11 -12.21 -14.37
C PRO A 152 -15.65 -12.64 -14.17
N ALA A 153 -14.87 -12.71 -15.25
CA ALA A 153 -13.46 -13.09 -15.20
C ALA A 153 -12.60 -12.01 -14.54
N GLU A 154 -12.78 -10.75 -14.92
CA GLU A 154 -12.11 -9.60 -14.29
C GLU A 154 -12.47 -9.49 -12.82
N PHE A 155 -13.76 -9.64 -12.48
CA PHE A 155 -14.21 -9.58 -11.10
C PHE A 155 -13.57 -10.68 -10.24
N LYS A 156 -13.46 -11.91 -10.77
CA LYS A 156 -12.74 -13.01 -10.11
C LYS A 156 -11.26 -12.69 -9.93
N ALA A 157 -10.61 -12.08 -10.92
CA ALA A 157 -9.21 -11.69 -10.85
C ALA A 157 -8.96 -10.61 -9.78
N VAL A 158 -9.77 -9.54 -9.79
CA VAL A 158 -9.70 -8.47 -8.78
C VAL A 158 -9.89 -9.03 -7.37
N ARG A 159 -10.92 -9.87 -7.15
CA ARG A 159 -11.15 -10.48 -5.83
C ARG A 159 -9.96 -11.31 -5.36
N ARG A 160 -9.35 -12.11 -6.25
CA ARG A 160 -8.14 -12.89 -5.94
C ARG A 160 -6.99 -11.98 -5.54
N ILE A 161 -6.68 -10.98 -6.36
CA ILE A 161 -5.54 -10.08 -6.14
C ILE A 161 -5.72 -9.26 -4.86
N MET A 162 -6.93 -8.80 -4.56
CA MET A 162 -7.21 -8.11 -3.29
C MET A 162 -7.03 -9.04 -2.09
N ALA A 163 -7.43 -10.31 -2.19
CA ALA A 163 -7.19 -11.28 -1.11
C ALA A 163 -5.70 -11.55 -0.91
N ASP A 164 -4.94 -11.68 -2.00
CA ASP A 164 -3.48 -11.85 -1.96
C ASP A 164 -2.80 -10.59 -1.39
N ALA A 165 -3.26 -9.39 -1.77
CA ALA A 165 -2.75 -8.12 -1.24
C ALA A 165 -2.99 -7.99 0.27
N VAL A 166 -4.19 -8.33 0.75
CA VAL A 166 -4.46 -8.41 2.20
C VAL A 166 -3.50 -9.38 2.88
N HIS A 167 -3.24 -10.54 2.29
CA HIS A 167 -2.30 -11.51 2.84
C HIS A 167 -0.88 -10.95 2.93
N VAL A 168 -0.37 -10.34 1.86
CA VAL A 168 0.96 -9.72 1.81
C VAL A 168 1.11 -8.65 2.90
N VAL A 169 0.13 -7.76 3.04
CA VAL A 169 0.15 -6.71 4.07
C VAL A 169 0.12 -7.31 5.48
N ARG A 170 -0.71 -8.31 5.74
CA ARG A 170 -0.76 -9.02 7.03
C ARG A 170 0.58 -9.65 7.39
N VAL A 171 1.21 -10.35 6.44
CA VAL A 171 2.54 -10.93 6.63
C VAL A 171 3.57 -9.85 6.96
N GLY A 172 3.58 -8.74 6.21
CA GLY A 172 4.51 -7.64 6.45
C GLY A 172 4.32 -6.99 7.82
N LEU A 173 3.09 -6.82 8.27
CA LEU A 173 2.75 -6.31 9.61
C LEU A 173 2.95 -7.34 10.73
N GLY A 174 3.24 -8.60 10.41
CA GLY A 174 3.39 -9.67 11.39
C GLY A 174 2.10 -10.05 12.11
N VAL A 175 0.94 -9.83 11.47
CA VAL A 175 -0.39 -10.21 11.97
C VAL A 175 -0.96 -11.35 11.13
N SER A 176 -1.53 -12.37 11.77
CA SER A 176 -2.11 -13.55 11.11
C SER A 176 -3.61 -13.65 11.34
#